data_AF-A0A7R9X0N4-F1
#
_entry.id   AF-A0A7R9X0N4-F1
#
_cell.length_a   1.000
_cell.length_b   1.000
_cell.length_c   1.000
_cell.angle_alpha   90.00
_cell.angle_beta   90.00
_cell.angle_gamma   90.00
#
_symmetry.space_group_name_H-M   'P 1'
#
loop_
_entity.id
_entity.type
_entity.pdbx_description
1 polymer ?
#
loop_
_entity_poly.entity_id
_entity_poly.type
_entity_poly.pdbx_seq_one_letter_code
_entity_poly.pdbx_strand_id
1 'polypeptide(L)'
;CFVGALQQYQRKAGYAMSTVRTIHSIELIREQDHAPTDPNNGFSHANHNYRIDIRLDGALYKMVRNLVGTAIRVCADRLSEERFNQFVNHAGDLGLARDDNPSRPAPP
;
A
#
# COMPACT_ATOMS: atom_id res chain seq x y z
N CYS A 1 -0.44 -11.05 -4.29
CA CYS A 1 -0.54 -11.08 -2.81
C CYS A 1 0.83 -11.05 -2.14
N PHE A 2 0.90 -10.46 -0.95
CA PHE A 2 2.03 -10.39 -0.04
C PHE A 2 2.52 -11.78 0.42
N VAL A 3 1.59 -12.68 0.73
CA VAL A 3 1.87 -14.06 1.18
C VAL A 3 2.64 -14.85 0.11
N GLY A 4 2.28 -14.71 -1.16
CA GLY A 4 2.97 -15.37 -2.27
C GLY A 4 4.39 -14.85 -2.51
N ALA A 5 4.65 -13.57 -2.24
CA ALA A 5 6.00 -13.00 -2.32
C ALA A 5 6.87 -13.49 -1.17
N LEU A 6 6.31 -13.61 0.03
CA LEU A 6 6.96 -14.22 1.19
C LEU A 6 7.32 -15.68 0.97
N GLN A 7 6.40 -16.50 0.46
CA GLN A 7 6.69 -17.90 0.13
C GLN A 7 7.78 -18.02 -0.94
N GLN A 8 7.75 -17.17 -1.98
CA GLN A 8 8.77 -17.19 -3.03
C GLN A 8 10.15 -16.78 -2.51
N TYR A 9 10.22 -15.80 -1.61
CA TYR A 9 11.47 -15.40 -0.95
C TYR A 9 11.95 -16.45 0.05
N GLN A 10 11.08 -17.03 0.86
CA GLN A 10 11.43 -18.12 1.78
C GLN A 10 12.01 -19.32 1.03
N ARG A 11 11.42 -19.67 -0.12
CA ARG A 11 11.96 -20.72 -1.01
C ARG A 11 13.34 -20.39 -1.59
N LYS A 12 13.65 -19.11 -1.82
CA LYS A 12 14.95 -18.66 -2.36
C LYS A 12 16.02 -18.45 -1.29
N ALA A 13 15.64 -17.96 -0.11
CA ALA A 13 16.55 -17.54 0.94
C ALA A 13 16.82 -18.64 1.98
N GLY A 14 15.95 -19.65 2.10
CA GLY A 14 16.14 -20.79 3.01
C GLY A 14 15.80 -20.49 4.48
N TYR A 15 15.37 -19.27 4.81
CA TYR A 15 14.93 -18.88 6.15
C TYR A 15 13.60 -18.13 6.13
N ALA A 16 12.80 -18.34 7.17
CA ALA A 16 11.53 -17.66 7.39
C ALA A 16 11.79 -16.18 7.74
N MET A 17 11.58 -15.28 6.78
CA MET A 17 11.59 -13.84 7.03
C MET A 17 10.43 -13.45 7.95
N SER A 18 10.73 -12.69 9.02
CA SER A 18 9.71 -12.00 9.80
C SER A 18 8.89 -11.10 8.89
N THR A 19 7.57 -11.06 9.09
CA THR A 19 6.62 -10.19 8.39
C THR A 19 6.30 -8.93 9.18
N VAL A 20 6.77 -8.85 10.43
CA VAL A 20 6.56 -7.70 11.32
C VAL A 20 7.51 -6.58 10.88
N ARG A 21 6.96 -5.38 10.70
CA ARG A 21 7.70 -4.16 10.36
C ARG A 21 7.27 -3.02 11.26
N THR A 22 8.21 -2.19 11.67
CA THR A 22 7.96 -1.02 12.53
C THR A 22 7.74 0.21 11.66
N ILE A 23 6.60 0.87 11.86
CA ILE A 23 6.32 2.20 11.32
C ILE A 23 6.47 3.19 12.47
N HIS A 24 7.34 4.18 12.31
CA HIS A 24 7.62 5.21 13.33
C HIS A 24 6.63 6.36 13.25
N SER A 25 6.27 6.78 12.04
CA SER A 25 5.28 7.84 11.81
C SER A 25 4.60 7.71 10.45
N ILE A 26 3.37 8.21 10.36
CA ILE A 26 2.60 8.39 9.13
C ILE A 26 1.96 9.78 9.17
N GLU A 27 2.20 10.59 8.14
CA GLU A 27 1.67 11.95 8.05
C GLU A 27 0.97 12.15 6.70
N LEU A 28 -0.25 12.69 6.74
CA LEU A 28 -0.99 13.12 5.55
C LEU A 28 -0.83 14.64 5.42
N ILE A 29 -0.17 15.07 4.36
CA ILE A 29 0.15 16.47 4.10
C ILE A 29 -0.67 16.92 2.90
N ARG A 30 -1.45 17.98 3.08
CA ARG A 30 -2.12 18.65 1.97
C ARG A 30 -1.12 19.57 1.28
N GLU A 31 -0.82 19.30 0.02
CA GLU A 31 0.03 20.18 -0.77
C GLU A 31 -0.83 21.35 -1.25
N GLN A 32 -0.75 22.48 -0.55
CA GLN A 32 -1.35 23.73 -0.99
C GLN A 32 -0.35 24.50 -1.85
N ASP A 33 -0.73 24.76 -3.11
CA ASP A 33 -0.25 25.84 -3.97
C ASP A 33 1.28 26.07 -4.04
N HIS A 34 2.02 25.03 -4.41
CA HIS A 34 3.36 25.16 -4.99
C HIS A 34 3.45 24.43 -6.34
N ALA A 35 2.49 24.68 -7.23
CA ALA A 35 2.71 24.39 -8.64
C ALA A 35 3.35 25.63 -9.28
N PRO A 36 4.63 25.61 -9.69
CA PRO A 36 5.03 26.48 -10.78
C PRO A 36 4.16 26.06 -11.96
N THR A 37 3.30 26.96 -12.43
CA THR A 37 2.46 26.75 -13.60
C THR A 37 3.38 26.44 -14.77
N ASP A 38 3.52 25.17 -15.14
CA ASP A 38 4.12 24.81 -16.42
C ASP A 38 3.05 25.03 -17.50
N PRO A 39 3.18 26.04 -18.37
CA PRO A 39 2.14 26.40 -19.32
C PRO A 39 1.90 25.34 -20.41
N ASN A 40 2.72 24.28 -20.49
CA ASN A 40 2.62 23.25 -21.52
C ASN A 40 1.88 21.96 -21.10
N ASN A 41 1.54 21.78 -19.82
CA ASN A 41 0.80 20.61 -19.36
C ASN A 41 -0.62 21.02 -18.90
N GLY A 42 -1.58 20.94 -19.83
CA GLY A 42 -2.99 21.30 -19.65
C GLY A 42 -3.81 20.42 -18.70
N PHE A 43 -3.25 19.99 -17.58
CA PHE A 43 -3.97 19.30 -16.50
C PHE A 43 -3.89 20.14 -15.21
N SER A 44 -4.75 21.15 -15.10
CA SER A 44 -5.00 21.86 -13.84
C SER A 44 -5.72 20.95 -12.84
N HIS A 45 -4.96 20.09 -12.15
CA HIS A 45 -5.38 19.36 -10.94
C HIS A 45 -4.73 19.91 -9.67
N ALA A 46 -4.22 21.15 -9.71
CA ALA A 46 -3.37 21.72 -8.65
C ALA A 46 -4.04 21.88 -7.27
N ASN A 47 -5.37 21.80 -7.17
CA ASN A 47 -6.07 22.20 -5.93
C ASN A 47 -6.26 21.08 -4.90
N HIS A 48 -5.94 19.83 -5.22
CA HIS A 48 -6.23 18.67 -4.36
C HIS A 48 -5.11 17.62 -4.32
N ASN A 49 -3.85 18.06 -4.33
CA ASN A 49 -2.73 17.15 -4.13
C ASN A 49 -2.52 16.84 -2.65
N TYR A 50 -2.36 15.56 -2.35
CA TYR A 50 -2.04 15.06 -1.02
C TYR A 50 -0.78 14.23 -1.09
N ARG A 51 0.12 14.45 -0.14
CA ARG A 51 1.33 13.65 0.08
C ARG A 51 1.16 12.83 1.35
N ILE A 52 1.64 11.60 1.32
CA ILE A 52 1.66 10.72 2.51
C ILE A 52 3.12 10.39 2.80
N ASP A 53 3.62 10.89 3.93
CA ASP A 53 4.98 10.61 4.40
C ASP A 53 4.92 9.45 5.40
N ILE A 54 5.69 8.39 5.12
CA ILE A 54 5.73 7.17 5.96
C ILE A 54 7.18 6.91 6.35
N ARG A 55 7.46 6.91 7.66
CA ARG A 55 8.78 6.60 8.21
C ARG A 55 8.80 5.19 8.78
N LEU A 56 9.66 4.33 8.26
CA LEU A 56 9.76 2.92 8.66
C LEU A 56 11.19 2.38 8.54
N ASP A 57 11.54 1.35 9.31
CA ASP A 57 12.89 0.74 9.27
C ASP A 57 13.14 -0.06 7.98
N GLY A 58 12.09 -0.63 7.40
CA GLY A 58 12.20 -1.41 6.17
C GLY A 58 10.85 -1.85 5.64
N ALA A 59 10.63 -1.70 4.34
CA ALA A 59 9.39 -2.11 3.68
C ALA A 59 9.45 -3.57 3.24
N LEU A 60 8.33 -4.27 3.35
CA LEU A 60 8.12 -5.51 2.59
C LEU A 60 7.77 -5.20 1.13
N TYR A 61 7.96 -6.18 0.25
CA TYR A 61 7.66 -6.01 -1.18
C TYR A 61 6.22 -5.51 -1.35
N LYS A 62 6.09 -4.34 -1.99
CA LYS A 62 4.80 -3.68 -2.27
C LYS A 62 4.01 -3.20 -1.04
N MET A 63 4.60 -3.20 0.15
CA MET A 63 3.92 -2.82 1.39
C MET A 63 3.36 -1.40 1.34
N VAL A 64 4.20 -0.41 1.01
CA VAL A 64 3.81 1.02 1.00
C VAL A 64 2.65 1.29 0.05
N ARG A 65 2.76 0.87 -1.21
CA ARG A 65 1.69 1.05 -2.20
C ARG A 65 0.39 0.34 -1.84
N ASN A 66 0.46 -0.84 -1.20
CA ASN A 66 -0.72 -1.57 -0.79
C ASN A 66 -1.38 -0.85 0.40
N LEU A 67 -0.59 -0.33 1.34
CA LEU A 67 -1.07 0.46 2.48
C LEU A 67 -1.80 1.72 1.98
N VAL A 68 -1.17 2.49 1.08
CA VAL A 68 -1.78 3.69 0.49
C VAL A 68 -3.04 3.33 -0.33
N GLY A 69 -2.98 2.29 -1.15
CA GLY A 69 -4.14 1.84 -1.93
C GLY A 69 -5.31 1.38 -1.05
N THR A 70 -5.04 0.75 0.09
CA THR A 70 -6.06 0.40 1.09
C THR A 70 -6.64 1.64 1.76
N ALA A 71 -5.80 2.59 2.18
CA ALA A 71 -6.26 3.85 2.77
C ALA A 71 -7.22 4.60 1.83
N ILE A 72 -6.90 4.69 0.54
CA ILE A 72 -7.79 5.29 -0.48
C ILE A 72 -9.13 4.55 -0.56
N ARG A 73 -9.13 3.22 -0.50
CA ARG A 73 -10.37 2.42 -0.53
C ARG A 73 -11.24 2.63 0.70
N VAL A 74 -10.64 2.75 1.89
CA VAL A 74 -11.36 3.09 3.13
C VAL A 74 -11.97 4.48 3.01
N CYS A 75 -11.20 5.48 2.58
CA CYS A 75 -11.68 6.85 2.42
C CYS A 75 -12.80 7.00 1.36
N ALA A 76 -12.86 6.08 0.39
CA ALA A 76 -13.90 6.04 -0.63
C ALA A 76 -15.12 5.18 -0.25
N ASP A 77 -15.23 4.76 1.02
CA ASP A 77 -16.26 3.84 1.54
C ASP A 77 -16.35 2.50 0.78
N ARG A 78 -15.25 2.05 0.18
CA ARG A 78 -15.15 0.79 -0.57
C ARG A 78 -14.58 -0.36 0.27
N LEU A 79 -14.27 -0.12 1.54
CA LEU A 79 -13.76 -1.10 2.48
C LEU A 79 -14.24 -0.79 3.89
N SER A 80 -15.00 -1.69 4.52
CA SER A 80 -15.42 -1.53 5.92
C SER A 80 -14.27 -1.77 6.89
N GLU A 81 -14.38 -1.18 8.08
CA GLU A 81 -13.42 -1.37 9.16
C GLU A 81 -13.31 -2.83 9.60
N GLU A 82 -14.42 -3.59 9.66
CA GLU A 82 -14.36 -5.00 10.02
C GLU A 82 -13.55 -5.80 9.00
N ARG A 83 -13.74 -5.52 7.70
CA ARG A 83 -13.00 -6.17 6.62
C ARG A 83 -11.52 -5.80 6.67
N PHE A 84 -11.20 -4.56 7.01
CA PHE A 84 -9.82 -4.11 7.21
C PHE A 84 -9.16 -4.86 8.38
N ASN A 85 -9.83 -4.96 9.53
CA ASN A 85 -9.33 -5.67 10.71
C ASN A 85 -9.10 -7.15 10.43
N GLN A 86 -9.94 -7.78 9.62
CA GLN A 86 -9.72 -9.15 9.15
C GLN A 86 -8.42 -9.28 8.33
N PHE A 87 -8.11 -8.32 7.45
CA PHE A 87 -6.85 -8.35 6.68
C PHE A 87 -5.60 -8.20 7.54
N VAL A 88 -5.68 -7.50 8.68
CA VAL A 88 -4.53 -7.26 9.56
C VAL A 88 -4.35 -8.42 10.55
N ASN A 89 -5.41 -8.83 11.23
CA ASN A 89 -5.33 -9.75 12.36
C ASN A 89 -5.56 -11.22 11.97
N HIS A 90 -6.30 -11.47 10.88
CA HIS A 90 -6.76 -12.80 10.47
C HIS A 90 -6.37 -13.12 9.02
N ALA A 91 -5.26 -12.55 8.53
CA ALA A 91 -4.83 -12.70 7.14
C ALA A 91 -4.70 -14.18 6.70
N GLY A 92 -4.32 -15.07 7.62
CA GLY A 92 -4.20 -16.51 7.38
C GLY A 92 -5.55 -17.23 7.26
N ASP A 93 -6.58 -16.72 7.93
CA ASP A 93 -7.91 -17.36 8.02
C ASP A 93 -8.79 -16.99 6.81
N LEU A 94 -8.41 -15.94 6.08
CA LEU A 94 -9.18 -15.44 4.94
C LEU A 94 -9.11 -16.33 3.69
N GLY A 95 -8.21 -17.33 3.65
CA GLY A 95 -8.06 -18.21 2.49
C GLY A 95 -7.67 -17.50 1.18
N LEU A 96 -7.25 -16.23 1.26
CA LEU A 96 -6.99 -15.39 0.09
C LEU A 96 -5.64 -15.73 -0.53
N ALA A 97 -5.68 -16.14 -1.79
CA ALA A 97 -4.53 -16.56 -2.55
C ALA A 97 -3.77 -15.38 -3.17
N ARG A 98 -2.66 -15.69 -3.85
CA ARG A 98 -1.93 -14.69 -4.66
C ARG A 98 -2.82 -13.98 -5.66
N ASP A 99 -3.76 -14.75 -6.13
CA ASP A 99 -4.63 -14.49 -7.25
C ASP A 99 -5.76 -13.52 -6.87
N ASP A 100 -6.17 -13.48 -5.62
CA ASP A 100 -7.24 -12.58 -5.17
C ASP A 100 -6.75 -11.14 -4.95
N ASN A 101 -5.47 -10.85 -5.21
CA ASN A 101 -4.93 -9.50 -5.09
C ASN A 101 -5.25 -8.70 -6.38
N PRO A 102 -6.14 -7.68 -6.32
CA PRO A 102 -6.53 -6.90 -7.50
C PRO A 102 -5.40 -6.02 -8.06
N SER A 103 -4.30 -5.86 -7.33
CA SER A 103 -3.09 -5.14 -7.76
C SER A 103 -2.02 -6.09 -8.30
N ARG A 104 -2.43 -7.15 -9.04
CA ARG A 104 -1.49 -7.99 -9.79
C ARG A 104 -0.71 -7.11 -10.77
N PRO A 105 0.62 -7.27 -10.88
CA PRO A 105 1.33 -6.64 -11.97
C PRO A 105 0.79 -7.21 -13.29
N ALA A 106 0.68 -6.37 -14.33
CA ALA A 106 0.43 -6.87 -15.68
C ALA A 106 1.51 -7.91 -16.03
N PRO A 107 1.17 -8.98 -16.78
CA PRO A 107 2.19 -9.88 -17.32
C PRO A 107 3.19 -9.10 -18.20
N PRO A 108 4.44 -9.57 -18.31
CA PRO A 108 5.45 -8.96 -19.19
C PRO A 108 5.02 -9.00 -20.66
#